data_AF-A0A2E7D906-F1
#
_entry.id   AF-A0A2E7D906-F1
#
_cell.length_a   1.000
_cell.length_b   1.000
_cell.length_c   1.000
_cell.angle_alpha   90.00
_cell.angle_beta   90.00
_cell.angle_gamma   90.00
#
_symmetry.space_group_name_H-M   'P 1'
#
loop_
_entity.id
_entity.type
_entity.pdbx_description
1 polymer ?
#
loop_
_entity_poly.entity_id
_entity_poly.type
_entity_poly.pdbx_seq_one_letter_code
_entity_poly.pdbx_strand_id
1 'polypeptide(L)' 'MIKRQTCPVCERELPFEPGKISELFPFCSERCRNVDLYRWAEGKYAIVEEIGPEIAQFLQEETDLGEV' A
#
# COMPACT_ATOMS: atom_id res chain seq x y z
N MET A 1 11.47 -12.92 -18.45
CA MET A 1 12.42 -11.83 -18.11
C MET A 1 12.37 -11.59 -16.62
N ILE A 2 13.52 -11.58 -15.94
CA ILE A 2 13.59 -11.25 -14.50
C ILE A 2 13.64 -9.72 -14.38
N LYS A 3 12.64 -9.11 -13.72
CA LYS A 3 12.65 -7.67 -13.43
C LYS A 3 13.49 -7.39 -12.19
N ARG A 4 14.32 -6.35 -12.26
CA ARG A 4 15.06 -5.84 -11.09
C ARG A 4 14.08 -5.25 -10.09
N GLN A 5 14.37 -5.47 -8.80
CA GLN A 5 13.56 -4.90 -7.73
C GLN A 5 13.88 -3.40 -7.58
N THR A 6 12.84 -2.60 -7.37
CA THR A 6 12.93 -1.14 -7.24
C THR A 6 12.32 -0.69 -5.92
N CYS A 7 12.81 0.41 -5.37
CA CYS A 7 12.22 1.03 -4.19
C CYS A 7 10.75 1.43 -4.48
N PRO A 8 9.76 1.04 -3.67
CA PRO A 8 8.35 1.35 -3.92
C PRO A 8 8.01 2.85 -3.74
N VAL A 9 8.93 3.62 -3.14
CA VAL A 9 8.72 5.04 -2.83
C VAL A 9 9.32 5.97 -3.89
N CYS A 10 10.46 5.59 -4.48
CA CYS A 10 11.22 6.46 -5.39
C CYS A 10 11.74 5.76 -6.64
N GLU A 11 11.38 4.50 -6.86
CA GLU A 11 11.68 3.69 -8.06
C GLU A 11 13.16 3.41 -8.34
N ARG A 12 14.06 3.82 -7.43
CA ARG A 12 15.48 3.50 -7.54
C ARG A 12 15.70 1.99 -7.54
N GLU A 13 16.50 1.50 -8.48
CA GLU A 13 16.94 0.09 -8.50
C GLU A 13 17.64 -0.27 -7.17
N LEU A 14 17.25 -1.40 -6.60
CA LEU A 14 17.87 -1.93 -5.39
C LEU A 14 19.08 -2.80 -5.77
N PRO A 15 20.17 -2.75 -4.98
CA PRO A 15 21.28 -3.67 -5.16
C PRO A 15 20.78 -5.11 -4.94
N PHE A 16 21.11 -6.00 -5.87
CA PHE A 16 20.80 -7.42 -5.76
C PHE A 16 22.10 -8.20 -5.53
N GLU A 17 22.29 -8.66 -4.30
CA GLU A 17 23.33 -9.61 -3.92
C GLU A 17 22.64 -10.91 -3.46
N PRO A 18 22.79 -12.04 -4.17
CA PRO A 18 22.21 -13.32 -3.77
C PRO A 18 22.60 -13.69 -2.32
N GLY A 19 21.60 -13.95 -1.48
CA GLY A 19 21.81 -14.31 -0.08
C GLY A 19 22.03 -13.14 0.88
N LYS A 20 22.01 -11.89 0.40
CA LYS A 20 22.19 -10.69 1.24
C LYS A 20 21.07 -9.69 1.00
N ILE A 21 20.12 -9.69 1.92
CA ILE A 21 19.00 -8.73 1.94
C ILE A 21 19.40 -7.60 2.90
N SER A 22 19.29 -6.35 2.45
CA SER A 22 19.48 -5.19 3.32
C SER A 22 18.37 -5.15 4.38
N GLU A 23 18.69 -4.74 5.60
CA GLU A 23 17.68 -4.46 6.65
C GLU A 23 16.65 -3.39 6.23
N LEU A 24 17.00 -2.55 5.25
CA LEU A 24 16.11 -1.54 4.71
C LEU A 24 15.23 -2.05 3.57
N PHE A 25 15.44 -3.27 3.07
CA PHE A 25 14.60 -3.85 2.02
C PHE A 25 13.13 -3.86 2.47
N PRO A 26 12.16 -3.41 1.63
CA PRO A 26 12.26 -3.13 0.18
C PRO A 26 12.62 -1.67 -0.18
N PHE A 27 13.12 -0.87 0.76
CA PHE A 27 13.42 0.55 0.55
C PHE A 27 14.91 0.79 0.26
N CYS A 28 15.22 1.84 -0.51
CA CYS A 28 16.61 2.21 -0.79
C CYS A 28 17.30 3.00 0.34
N SER A 29 16.55 3.43 1.37
CA SER A 29 17.04 4.28 2.47
C SER A 29 16.01 4.37 3.60
N GLU A 30 16.46 4.74 4.80
CA GLU A 30 15.57 5.06 5.93
C GLU A 30 14.56 6.16 5.60
N ARG A 31 14.98 7.18 4.82
CA ARG A 31 14.08 8.25 4.36
C ARG A 31 12.87 7.67 3.62
N CYS A 32 13.10 6.71 2.72
CA CYS A 32 12.01 6.10 1.95
C CYS A 32 11.12 5.24 2.85
N ARG A 33 11.68 4.47 3.78
CA ARG A 33 10.91 3.72 4.80
C ARG A 33 9.98 4.63 5.59
N ASN A 34 10.49 5.78 6.06
CA ASN A 34 9.70 6.72 6.85
C ASN A 34 8.62 7.43 6.02
N VAL A 35 8.88 7.75 4.75
CA VAL A 35 7.88 8.30 3.84
C VAL A 35 6.74 7.31 3.60
N ASP A 36 7.07 6.03 3.41
CA ASP A 36 6.06 4.99 3.26
C ASP A 36 5.18 4.88 4.52
N LEU A 37 5.81 4.82 5.69
CA LEU A 37 5.11 4.82 6.98
C LEU A 37 4.17 6.02 7.14
N TYR A 38 4.60 7.22 6.72
CA TYR A 38 3.74 8.40 6.76
C TYR A 38 2.54 8.28 5.81
N ARG A 39 2.73 7.75 4.60
CA ARG A 39 1.61 7.48 3.66
C ARG A 39 0.61 6.49 4.24
N TRP A 40 1.07 5.48 4.98
CA TRP A 40 0.20 4.59 5.75
C TRP A 40 -0.58 5.34 6.83
N ALA A 41 0.11 6.15 7.63
CA ALA A 41 -0.53 6.93 8.70
C ALA A 41 -1.56 7.94 8.18
N GLU A 42 -1.35 8.51 7.00
CA GLU A 42 -2.29 9.41 6.33
C GLU A 42 -3.44 8.69 5.62
N GLY A 43 -3.47 7.36 5.59
CA GLY A 43 -4.50 6.60 4.88
C GLY A 43 -4.42 6.71 3.35
N LYS A 44 -3.23 6.99 2.79
CA LYS A 44 -3.04 7.13 1.33
C LYS A 44 -3.10 5.79 0.58
N TYR A 45 -3.00 4.67 1.29
CA TYR A 45 -3.14 3.34 0.72
C TYR A 45 -4.58 2.87 0.92
N ALA A 46 -5.31 2.72 -0.19
CA ALA A 46 -6.68 2.22 -0.21
C ALA A 46 -6.86 1.25 -1.38
N ILE A 47 -7.66 0.21 -1.14
CA ILE A 47 -8.21 -0.63 -2.21
C ILE A 47 -9.57 -0.03 -2.52
N VAL A 48 -9.70 0.59 -3.68
CA VAL A 48 -10.93 1.23 -4.11
C VAL A 48 -11.67 0.27 -5.03
N GLU A 49 -12.95 0.07 -4.75
CA GLU A 49 -13.89 -0.62 -5.62
C GLU A 49 -14.97 0.35 -6.12
N GLU A 50 -15.52 0.05 -7.29
CA GLU A 50 -16.64 0.82 -7.83
C GLU A 50 -17.94 0.41 -7.13
N ILE A 51 -18.73 1.37 -6.69
CA ILE A 51 -20.00 1.10 -6.00
C ILE A 51 -21.04 0.67 -7.05
N GLY A 52 -21.19 -0.65 -7.22
CA GLY A 52 -22.26 -1.25 -7.98
C GLY A 52 -23.60 -1.27 -7.23
N PRO A 53 -24.72 -1.61 -7.90
CA PRO A 53 -26.05 -1.64 -7.29
C PRO A 53 -26.15 -2.61 -6.11
N GLU A 54 -25.39 -3.70 -6.13
CA GLU A 54 -25.34 -4.68 -5.05
C GLU A 54 -24.66 -4.09 -3.79
N ILE A 55 -23.48 -3.49 -3.96
CA ILE A 55 -22.75 -2.80 -2.87
C ILE A 55 -23.58 -1.64 -2.31
N ALA A 56 -24.25 -0.88 -3.17
CA ALA A 56 -25.10 0.23 -2.74
C ALA A 56 -26.27 -0.22 -1.84
N GLN A 57 -26.88 -1.38 -2.12
CA GLN A 57 -27.95 -1.95 -1.29
C GLN A 57 -27.41 -2.36 0.08
N PHE A 58 -26.28 -3.07 0.14
CA PHE A 58 -25.65 -3.45 1.41
C PHE A 58 -25.31 -2.25 2.30
N LEU A 59 -24.78 -1.17 1.71
CA LEU A 59 -24.45 0.05 2.45
C LEU A 59 -25.69 0.76 3.02
N GLN A 60 -26.82 0.73 2.31
CA GLN A 60 -28.09 1.29 2.80
C GLN A 60 -28.66 0.51 3.97
N GLU A 61 -28.62 -0.83 3.89
CA GLU A 61 -29.08 -1.71 4.96
C GLU A 61 -28.25 -1.53 6.25
N GLU A 62 -26.94 -1.30 6.13
CA GLU A 62 -26.05 -1.06 7.28
C GLU A 62 -26.31 0.29 7.95
N THR A 63 -26.62 1.34 7.19
CA THR A 63 -26.99 2.66 7.76
C THR A 63 -28.32 2.63 8.50
N ASP A 64 -29.30 1.89 7.99
CA ASP A 64 -30.64 1.80 8.59
C ASP A 64 -30.65 0.99 9.90
N LEU A 65 -29.67 0.12 10.13
CA LEU A 65 -29.50 -0.66 11.37
C LEU A 65 -28.68 0.06 12.45
N GLY A 66 -27.99 1.15 12.10
CA GLY A 66 -27.14 1.95 12.99
C GLY A 66 -27.86 3.10 13.70
N GLU A 67 -29.11 3.39 13.37
CA GLU A 67 -29.98 4.33 14.11
C GLU A 67 -30.69 3.60 15.27
N VAL A 68 -29.97 3.37 16.37
CA VAL A 68 -30.55 3.23 17.72
C VAL A 68 -29.81 4.15 18.68
#